data_AF-A0A958RC41-F1
#
_entry.id   AF-A0A958RC41-F1
#
_cell.length_a   1.000
_cell.length_b   1.000
_cell.length_c   1.000
_cell.angle_alpha   90.00
_cell.angle_beta   90.00
_cell.angle_gamma   90.00
#
_symmetry.space_group_name_H-M   'P 1'
#
loop_
_entity.id
_entity.type
_entity.pdbx_description
1 polymer ?
#
loop_
_entity_poly.entity_id
_entity_poly.type
_entity_poly.pdbx_seq_one_letter_code
_entity_poly.pdbx_strand_id
1 'polypeptide(L)'
;MQQTELIVAFIRGELTEPQRRDFEQRLLAEPALREKVQDYQIILQGLKGLQYEAFRREVAGWEPEEEIDDDRILIMDFMSGQLSPEAHADFEYRLINEPELARRVEEYRTLAEGFKAMRQQDFEAEVRTWSKDLPSGKEEDRARVVSLKRKHGIGWWRYAAAAVLLVLLAVAIWRLSPISGSGLDLTAFRQDSYIAPQTAIERGEEATLDMAKTAIGKGDYNEAERVLRSVSSGDSLYVPAQYFLGHTYYKMERYDAAVSAFNESLNASQNESFNQKDFNRDNAAWTRILAHM
;
A
#
# COMPACT_ATOMS: atom_id res chain seq x y z
N MET A 1 -23.99 -9.37 -1.10
CA MET A 1 -22.67 -8.87 -0.64
C MET A 1 -22.81 -7.40 -0.34
N GLN A 2 -22.23 -6.96 0.76
CA GLN A 2 -22.06 -5.53 1.03
C GLN A 2 -21.11 -4.91 -0.02
N GLN A 3 -21.20 -3.59 -0.26
CA GLN A 3 -20.41 -2.91 -1.29
C GLN A 3 -18.90 -3.10 -1.08
N THR A 4 -18.45 -3.10 0.17
CA THR A 4 -17.07 -3.35 0.57
C THR A 4 -16.60 -4.77 0.26
N GLU A 5 -17.43 -5.78 0.49
CA GLU A 5 -17.10 -7.17 0.15
C GLU A 5 -16.92 -7.33 -1.37
N LEU A 6 -17.75 -6.65 -2.18
CA LEU A 6 -17.60 -6.63 -3.63
C LEU A 6 -16.30 -5.92 -4.06
N ILE A 7 -15.94 -4.80 -3.42
CA ILE A 7 -14.66 -4.10 -3.67
C ILE A 7 -13.48 -5.02 -3.36
N VAL A 8 -13.47 -5.67 -2.19
CA VAL A 8 -12.37 -6.55 -1.78
C VAL A 8 -12.29 -7.79 -2.67
N ALA A 9 -13.42 -8.43 -2.98
CA ALA A 9 -13.47 -9.58 -3.87
C ALA A 9 -13.08 -9.21 -5.30
N PHE A 10 -13.42 -8.00 -5.77
CA PHE A 10 -12.96 -7.47 -7.06
C PHE A 10 -11.44 -7.31 -7.09
N ILE A 11 -10.86 -6.63 -6.08
CA ILE A 11 -9.41 -6.41 -5.97
C ILE A 11 -8.63 -7.73 -5.85
N ARG A 12 -9.21 -8.75 -5.21
CA ARG A 12 -8.61 -10.08 -5.07
C ARG A 12 -8.84 -11.01 -6.26
N GLY A 13 -9.63 -10.59 -7.25
CA GLY A 13 -9.99 -11.41 -8.41
C GLY A 13 -10.96 -12.55 -8.09
N GLU A 14 -11.64 -12.51 -6.95
CA GLU A 14 -12.54 -13.56 -6.45
C GLU A 14 -13.98 -13.46 -7.03
N LEU A 15 -14.30 -12.36 -7.72
CA LEU A 15 -15.60 -12.23 -8.41
C LEU A 15 -15.71 -13.18 -9.60
N THR A 16 -16.88 -13.81 -9.73
CA THR A 16 -17.23 -14.55 -10.96
C THR A 16 -17.29 -13.61 -12.16
N GLU A 17 -17.08 -14.13 -13.37
CA GLU A 17 -17.12 -13.32 -14.61
C GLU A 17 -18.37 -12.41 -14.75
N PRO A 18 -19.61 -12.88 -14.48
CA PRO A 18 -20.78 -12.01 -14.50
C PRO A 18 -20.74 -10.90 -13.45
N GLN A 19 -20.28 -11.21 -12.23
CA GLN A 19 -20.18 -10.24 -11.14
C GLN A 19 -19.08 -9.20 -11.41
N ARG A 20 -17.95 -9.63 -11.99
CA ARG A 20 -16.85 -8.76 -12.38
C ARG A 20 -17.30 -7.75 -13.43
N ARG A 21 -17.99 -8.20 -14.49
CA ARG A 21 -18.50 -7.30 -15.54
C ARG A 21 -19.52 -6.30 -15.01
N ASP A 22 -20.43 -6.74 -14.14
CA ASP A 22 -21.40 -5.84 -13.48
C ASP A 22 -20.69 -4.79 -12.63
N PHE A 23 -19.68 -5.22 -11.86
CA PHE A 23 -18.88 -4.33 -11.02
C PHE A 23 -18.04 -3.33 -11.83
N GLU A 24 -17.45 -3.75 -12.96
CA GLU A 24 -16.73 -2.89 -13.90
C GLU A 24 -17.64 -1.84 -14.53
N GLN A 25 -18.86 -2.22 -14.93
CA GLN A 25 -19.86 -1.27 -15.44
C GLN A 25 -20.21 -0.21 -14.37
N ARG A 26 -20.34 -0.63 -13.11
CA ARG A 26 -20.57 0.29 -12.00
C ARG A 26 -19.38 1.19 -11.72
N LEU A 27 -18.15 0.70 -11.84
CA LEU A 27 -16.95 1.55 -11.75
C LEU A 27 -16.95 2.62 -12.84
N LEU A 28 -17.40 2.32 -14.06
CA LEU A 28 -17.52 3.32 -15.12
C LEU A 28 -18.61 4.37 -14.80
N ALA A 29 -19.72 3.94 -14.21
CA ALA A 29 -20.89 4.79 -13.94
C ALA A 29 -20.78 5.60 -12.64
N GLU A 30 -20.04 5.13 -11.63
CA GLU A 30 -20.02 5.67 -10.28
C GLU A 30 -18.59 6.16 -9.91
N PRO A 31 -18.27 7.46 -10.08
CA PRO A 31 -16.96 8.00 -9.74
C PRO A 31 -16.54 7.75 -8.28
N ALA A 32 -17.48 7.88 -7.33
CA ALA A 32 -17.22 7.63 -5.91
C ALA A 32 -16.88 6.16 -5.60
N LEU A 33 -17.36 5.21 -6.41
CA LEU A 33 -17.00 3.80 -6.27
C LEU A 33 -15.55 3.55 -6.73
N ARG A 34 -15.09 4.26 -7.78
CA ARG A 34 -13.69 4.18 -8.23
C ARG A 34 -12.73 4.70 -7.18
N GLU A 35 -13.05 5.85 -6.58
CA GLU A 35 -12.28 6.44 -5.47
C GLU A 35 -12.18 5.44 -4.30
N LYS A 36 -13.31 4.85 -3.89
CA LYS A 36 -13.31 3.79 -2.86
C LYS A 36 -12.48 2.57 -3.24
N VAL A 37 -12.55 2.08 -4.49
CA VAL A 37 -11.69 0.94 -4.93
C VAL A 37 -10.21 1.32 -4.84
N GLN A 38 -9.86 2.53 -5.24
CA GLN A 38 -8.49 3.04 -5.19
C GLN A 38 -7.98 3.11 -3.74
N ASP A 39 -8.79 3.63 -2.80
CA ASP A 39 -8.45 3.67 -1.38
C ASP A 39 -8.19 2.26 -0.83
N TYR A 40 -9.06 1.29 -1.15
CA TYR A 40 -8.89 -0.10 -0.72
C TYR A 40 -7.67 -0.76 -1.36
N GLN A 41 -7.32 -0.44 -2.61
CA GLN A 41 -6.10 -0.91 -3.26
C GLN A 41 -4.86 -0.38 -2.54
N ILE A 42 -4.82 0.92 -2.20
CA ILE A 42 -3.72 1.55 -1.44
C ILE A 42 -3.56 0.87 -0.08
N ILE A 43 -4.65 0.65 0.66
CA ILE A 43 -4.61 -0.04 1.96
C ILE A 43 -4.09 -1.47 1.81
N LEU A 44 -4.65 -2.24 0.87
CA LEU A 44 -4.26 -3.64 0.68
C LEU A 44 -2.81 -3.75 0.19
N GLN A 45 -2.31 -2.78 -0.56
CA GLN A 45 -0.91 -2.71 -0.97
C GLN A 45 0.00 -2.29 0.17
N GLY A 46 -0.39 -1.33 1.01
CA GLY A 46 0.34 -0.99 2.24
C GLY A 46 0.42 -2.19 3.18
N LEU A 47 -0.69 -2.91 3.37
CA LEU A 47 -0.74 -4.14 4.16
C LEU A 47 0.07 -5.26 3.51
N LYS A 48 0.03 -5.43 2.18
CA LYS A 48 0.89 -6.38 1.46
C LYS A 48 2.36 -6.01 1.58
N GLY A 49 2.72 -4.72 1.57
CA GLY A 49 4.09 -4.26 1.81
C GLY A 49 4.56 -4.60 3.22
N LEU A 50 3.71 -4.37 4.22
CA LEU A 50 3.98 -4.77 5.61
C LEU A 50 4.07 -6.30 5.78
N GLN A 51 3.23 -7.05 5.07
CA GLN A 51 3.28 -8.52 5.04
C GLN A 51 4.46 -9.04 4.22
N TYR A 52 4.87 -8.37 3.14
CA TYR A 52 6.01 -8.73 2.30
C TYR A 52 7.34 -8.44 3.01
N GLU A 53 7.41 -7.39 3.82
CA GLU A 53 8.52 -7.11 4.74
C GLU A 53 8.60 -8.13 5.89
N ALA A 54 7.45 -8.54 6.45
CA ALA A 54 7.37 -9.60 7.45
C ALA A 54 7.67 -10.98 6.85
N PHE A 55 7.22 -11.24 5.63
CA PHE A 55 7.42 -12.49 4.88
C PHE A 55 8.81 -12.60 4.26
N ARG A 56 9.42 -11.49 3.80
CA ARG A 56 10.86 -11.46 3.46
C ARG A 56 11.71 -11.83 4.66
N ARG A 57 11.36 -11.34 5.85
CA ARG A 57 12.01 -11.75 7.12
C ARG A 57 11.78 -13.23 7.44
N GLU A 58 10.62 -13.77 7.11
CA GLU A 58 10.28 -15.19 7.33
C GLU A 58 10.98 -16.13 6.32
N VAL A 59 11.21 -15.67 5.08
CA VAL A 59 11.84 -16.45 3.99
C VAL A 59 13.36 -16.29 3.94
N ALA A 60 13.91 -15.15 4.39
CA ALA A 60 15.36 -14.92 4.45
C ALA A 60 16.05 -15.58 5.67
N GLY A 61 15.31 -16.31 6.51
CA GLY A 61 15.76 -16.79 7.82
C GLY A 61 15.67 -18.31 8.06
N TRP A 62 15.89 -19.15 7.06
CA TRP A 62 16.43 -20.51 7.32
C TRP A 62 17.96 -20.43 7.54
N GLU A 63 18.39 -19.56 8.45
CA GLU A 63 19.13 -19.89 9.69
C GLU A 63 19.02 -18.65 10.60
N PRO A 64 18.95 -18.84 11.94
CA PRO A 64 18.39 -17.86 12.86
C PRO A 64 19.47 -16.98 13.49
N GLU A 65 19.27 -15.66 13.47
CA GLU A 65 19.70 -14.66 14.47
C GLU A 65 19.75 -13.27 13.80
N GLU A 66 18.59 -12.65 13.57
CA GLU A 66 18.55 -11.19 13.57
C GLU A 66 17.48 -10.74 14.57
N GLU A 67 17.99 -10.02 15.56
CA GLU A 67 17.33 -9.28 16.61
C GLU A 67 16.10 -8.57 16.05
N ILE A 68 14.95 -8.66 16.74
CA ILE A 68 13.82 -7.80 16.44
C ILE A 68 14.37 -6.36 16.51
N ASP A 69 14.36 -5.64 15.38
CA ASP A 69 14.83 -4.25 15.32
C ASP A 69 14.09 -3.42 16.39
N ASP A 70 14.76 -3.18 17.52
CA ASP A 70 14.21 -2.54 18.71
C ASP A 70 13.60 -1.17 18.37
N ASP A 71 14.12 -0.53 17.30
CA ASP A 71 13.60 0.74 16.80
C ASP A 71 12.14 0.66 16.38
N ARG A 72 11.70 -0.46 15.82
CA ARG A 72 10.31 -0.60 15.38
C ARG A 72 9.34 -0.56 16.56
N ILE A 73 9.66 -1.25 17.64
CA ILE A 73 8.84 -1.27 18.86
C ILE A 73 8.88 0.13 19.49
N LEU A 74 10.06 0.74 19.56
CA LEU A 74 10.24 2.09 20.09
C LEU A 74 9.48 3.16 19.29
N ILE A 75 9.45 3.08 17.95
CA ILE A 75 8.65 3.97 17.10
C ILE A 75 7.15 3.85 17.45
N MET A 76 6.64 2.62 17.60
CA MET A 76 5.24 2.38 17.92
C MET A 76 4.88 2.88 19.33
N ASP A 77 5.75 2.64 20.31
CA ASP A 77 5.56 3.09 21.69
C ASP A 77 5.69 4.61 21.80
N PHE A 78 6.59 5.24 21.03
CA PHE A 78 6.72 6.69 20.93
C PHE A 78 5.45 7.32 20.35
N MET A 79 4.97 6.83 19.22
CA MET A 79 3.77 7.36 18.56
C MET A 79 2.48 7.17 19.36
N SER A 80 2.42 6.14 20.20
CA SER A 80 1.28 5.86 21.08
C SER A 80 1.38 6.54 22.44
N GLY A 81 2.51 7.21 22.74
CA GLY A 81 2.77 7.84 24.04
C GLY A 81 2.97 6.85 25.18
N GLN A 82 3.44 5.63 24.88
CA GLN A 82 3.66 4.55 25.84
C GLN A 82 5.10 4.49 26.37
N LEU A 83 6.04 5.24 25.78
CA LEU A 83 7.40 5.34 26.31
C LEU A 83 7.43 5.98 27.70
N SER A 84 8.32 5.49 28.56
CA SER A 84 8.66 6.16 29.81
C SER A 84 9.30 7.53 29.53
N PRO A 85 9.28 8.49 30.47
CA PRO A 85 9.87 9.82 30.25
C PRO A 85 11.36 9.77 29.85
N GLU A 86 12.10 8.82 30.42
CA GLU A 86 13.52 8.60 30.14
C GLU A 86 13.73 8.03 28.73
N ALA A 87 12.94 7.01 28.34
CA ALA A 87 12.99 6.44 27.00
C ALA A 87 12.50 7.40 25.93
N HIS A 88 11.54 8.27 26.25
CA HIS A 88 11.06 9.30 25.35
C HIS A 88 12.15 10.35 25.06
N ALA A 89 12.86 10.81 26.09
CA ALA A 89 13.97 11.76 25.92
C ALA A 89 15.14 11.16 25.13
N ASP A 90 15.47 9.88 25.38
CA ASP A 90 16.47 9.15 24.60
C ASP A 90 16.04 9.00 23.13
N PHE A 91 14.79 8.61 22.89
CA PHE A 91 14.26 8.47 21.53
C PHE A 91 14.23 9.81 20.78
N GLU A 92 13.87 10.92 21.43
CA GLU A 92 13.96 12.26 20.83
C GLU A 92 15.40 12.66 20.50
N TYR A 93 16.35 12.33 21.38
CA TYR A 93 17.77 12.53 21.10
C TYR A 93 18.21 11.72 19.87
N ARG A 94 17.78 10.46 19.77
CA ARG A 94 18.07 9.60 18.60
C ARG A 94 17.44 10.17 17.33
N LEU A 95 16.21 10.68 17.36
CA LEU A 95 15.58 11.31 16.19
C LEU A 95 16.37 12.51 15.65
N ILE A 96 17.07 13.25 16.50
CA ILE A 96 17.92 14.38 16.09
C ILE A 96 19.23 13.88 15.45
N ASN A 97 19.80 12.80 15.99
CA ASN A 97 21.14 12.33 15.63
C ASN A 97 21.17 11.18 14.62
N GLU A 98 20.03 10.53 14.36
CA GLU A 98 19.88 9.39 13.45
C GLU A 98 18.85 9.72 12.34
N PRO A 99 19.29 10.30 11.20
CA PRO A 99 18.38 10.72 10.13
C PRO A 99 17.51 9.60 9.56
N GLU A 100 18.02 8.37 9.53
CA GLU A 100 17.26 7.20 9.08
C GLU A 100 16.12 6.83 10.04
N LEU A 101 16.32 6.97 11.36
CA LEU A 101 15.25 6.76 12.35
C LEU A 101 14.16 7.83 12.21
N ALA A 102 14.56 9.08 11.98
CA ALA A 102 13.62 10.18 11.72
C ALA A 102 12.78 9.93 10.46
N ARG A 103 13.42 9.46 9.37
CA ARG A 103 12.73 9.08 8.13
C ARG A 103 11.71 7.96 8.40
N ARG A 104 12.09 6.92 9.14
CA ARG A 104 11.16 5.83 9.54
C ARG A 104 9.98 6.36 10.36
N VAL A 105 10.20 7.20 11.37
CA VAL A 105 9.10 7.79 12.16
C VAL A 105 8.13 8.57 11.28
N GLU A 106 8.63 9.32 10.30
CA GLU A 106 7.78 10.10 9.40
C GLU A 106 6.96 9.21 8.45
N GLU A 107 7.51 8.10 7.99
CA GLU A 107 6.76 7.08 7.23
C GLU A 107 5.61 6.51 8.05
N TYR A 108 5.86 6.14 9.31
CA TYR A 108 4.82 5.65 10.20
C TYR A 108 3.78 6.72 10.54
N ARG A 109 4.19 7.98 10.72
CA ARG A 109 3.27 9.11 10.96
C ARG A 109 2.35 9.34 9.77
N THR A 110 2.90 9.39 8.55
CA THR A 110 2.15 9.53 7.31
C THR A 110 1.11 8.42 7.17
N LEU A 111 1.51 7.18 7.43
CA LEU A 111 0.63 6.01 7.40
C LEU A 111 -0.48 6.11 8.46
N ALA A 112 -0.15 6.48 9.70
CA ALA A 112 -1.11 6.65 10.79
C ALA A 112 -2.10 7.79 10.55
N GLU A 113 -1.64 8.89 9.95
CA GLU A 113 -2.48 10.03 9.54
C GLU A 113 -3.42 9.64 8.41
N GLY A 114 -2.95 8.87 7.42
CA GLY A 114 -3.80 8.24 6.42
C GLY A 114 -4.92 7.40 7.06
N PHE A 115 -4.58 6.52 8.00
CA PHE A 115 -5.58 5.75 8.77
C PHE A 115 -6.51 6.60 9.64
N LYS A 116 -6.06 7.77 10.11
CA LYS A 116 -6.88 8.70 10.91
C LYS A 116 -7.84 9.50 10.04
N ALA A 117 -7.40 9.97 8.88
CA ALA A 117 -8.25 10.64 7.90
C ALA A 117 -9.37 9.72 7.39
N MET A 118 -9.07 8.43 7.21
CA MET A 118 -10.05 7.40 6.82
C MET A 118 -11.01 6.98 7.95
N ARG A 119 -10.69 7.27 9.22
CA ARG A 119 -11.50 6.88 10.38
C ARG A 119 -12.77 7.72 10.58
N GLN A 120 -12.99 8.78 9.80
CA GLN A 120 -13.91 9.82 10.23
C GLN A 120 -15.42 9.57 10.04
N GLN A 121 -15.88 8.44 9.49
CA GLN A 121 -17.28 8.00 9.72
C GLN A 121 -17.61 6.55 9.30
N ASP A 122 -17.10 6.07 8.16
CA ASP A 122 -17.54 4.79 7.59
C ASP A 122 -16.81 3.57 8.21
N PHE A 123 -15.51 3.70 8.47
CA PHE A 123 -14.68 2.58 8.93
C PHE A 123 -15.02 2.11 10.35
N GLU A 124 -15.32 3.03 11.29
CA GLU A 124 -15.70 2.63 12.66
C GLU A 124 -17.04 1.90 12.72
N ALA A 125 -17.99 2.29 11.87
CA ALA A 125 -19.28 1.60 11.75
C ALA A 125 -19.08 0.18 11.21
N GLU A 126 -18.19 0.02 10.23
CA GLU A 126 -17.91 -1.24 9.56
C GLU A 126 -17.11 -2.22 10.44
N VAL A 127 -16.10 -1.74 11.18
CA VAL A 127 -15.36 -2.54 12.18
C VAL A 127 -16.28 -3.02 13.31
N ARG A 128 -17.24 -2.18 13.75
CA ARG A 128 -18.27 -2.61 14.73
C ARG A 128 -19.20 -3.69 14.15
N THR A 129 -19.46 -3.65 12.85
CA THR A 129 -20.28 -4.66 12.18
C THR A 129 -19.53 -5.99 12.13
N TRP A 130 -18.25 -5.98 11.75
CA TRP A 130 -17.40 -7.18 11.82
C TRP A 130 -17.26 -7.75 13.23
N SER A 131 -17.21 -6.89 14.26
CA SER A 131 -17.16 -7.35 15.67
C SER A 131 -18.43 -8.09 16.12
N LYS A 132 -19.57 -7.85 15.46
CA LYS A 132 -20.85 -8.53 15.75
C LYS A 132 -20.99 -9.86 15.02
N ASP A 133 -20.35 -10.00 13.86
CA ASP A 133 -20.41 -11.20 13.02
C ASP A 133 -19.31 -12.22 13.36
N LEU A 134 -18.34 -11.84 14.21
CA LEU A 134 -17.49 -12.81 14.88
C LEU A 134 -18.37 -13.68 15.79
N PRO A 135 -18.32 -15.03 15.68
CA PRO A 135 -19.08 -15.89 16.55
C PRO A 135 -18.68 -15.60 17.98
N SER A 136 -19.56 -14.91 18.72
CA SER A 136 -19.51 -14.91 20.17
C SER A 136 -19.65 -16.38 20.54
N GLY A 137 -18.55 -16.97 21.01
CA GLY A 137 -18.53 -18.35 21.47
C GLY A 137 -19.72 -18.55 22.39
N LYS A 138 -20.64 -19.42 21.99
CA LYS A 138 -21.85 -19.69 22.75
C LYS A 138 -21.46 -20.03 24.19
N GLU A 139 -21.94 -19.23 25.13
CA GLU A 139 -22.04 -19.57 26.55
C GLU A 139 -23.04 -20.73 26.71
N GLU A 140 -22.65 -21.92 26.29
CA GLU A 140 -23.35 -23.16 26.64
C GLU A 140 -22.35 -24.13 27.28
N ASP A 141 -21.90 -23.73 28.46
CA ASP A 141 -21.86 -24.67 29.58
C ASP A 141 -21.86 -23.86 30.88
N ARG A 142 -23.01 -23.86 31.56
CA ARG A 142 -23.17 -23.23 32.87
C ARG A 142 -22.41 -24.05 33.90
N ALA A 143 -21.10 -23.84 33.99
CA ALA A 143 -20.35 -24.18 35.19
C ALA A 143 -20.89 -23.31 36.34
N ARG A 144 -21.46 -24.00 37.33
CA ARG A 144 -22.09 -23.42 38.52
C ARG A 144 -21.16 -22.37 39.14
N VAL A 145 -21.60 -21.11 39.11
CA VAL A 145 -20.89 -19.98 39.74
C VAL A 145 -20.90 -20.20 41.25
N VAL A 146 -19.77 -20.65 41.79
CA VAL A 146 -19.45 -20.47 43.20
C VAL A 146 -18.91 -19.05 43.34
N SER A 147 -19.60 -18.22 44.11
CA SER A 147 -19.15 -16.87 44.43
C SER A 147 -17.90 -16.93 45.31
N LEU A 148 -16.73 -16.89 44.69
CA LEU A 148 -15.48 -16.73 45.42
C LEU A 148 -15.24 -15.23 45.67
N LYS A 149 -15.16 -14.90 46.96
CA LYS A 149 -14.74 -13.60 47.49
C LYS A 149 -13.50 -13.08 46.73
N ARG A 150 -13.61 -11.84 46.25
CA ARG A 150 -12.52 -11.04 45.66
C ARG A 150 -11.23 -11.20 46.48
N LYS A 151 -10.17 -11.71 45.84
CA LYS A 151 -8.78 -11.51 46.27
C LYS A 151 -7.98 -11.04 45.06
N HIS A 152 -7.28 -9.92 45.23
CA HIS A 152 -6.36 -9.33 44.26
C HIS A 152 -5.28 -10.31 43.82
N GLY A 153 -4.89 -10.22 42.54
CA GLY A 153 -3.75 -10.93 41.97
C GLY A 153 -4.13 -11.84 40.80
N ILE A 154 -4.57 -11.27 39.68
CA ILE A 154 -4.64 -12.01 38.42
C ILE A 154 -3.28 -11.86 37.74
N GLY A 155 -2.45 -12.89 37.86
CA GLY A 155 -1.11 -12.94 37.29
C GLY A 155 -1.13 -13.03 35.76
N TRP A 156 -0.09 -12.44 35.17
CA TRP A 156 0.38 -12.49 33.78
C TRP A 156 0.17 -13.80 32.98
N TRP A 157 -0.06 -14.94 33.64
CA TRP A 157 -0.25 -16.27 33.03
C TRP A 157 -1.51 -16.39 32.16
N ARG A 158 -2.51 -15.52 32.35
CA ARG A 158 -3.69 -15.50 31.46
C ARG A 158 -3.37 -14.98 30.05
N TYR A 159 -2.39 -14.09 29.92
CA TYR A 159 -1.92 -13.59 28.63
C TYR A 159 -1.03 -14.64 27.93
N ALA A 160 -0.25 -15.40 28.70
CA ALA A 160 0.55 -16.51 28.17
C ALA A 160 -0.32 -17.62 27.55
N ALA A 161 -1.45 -17.98 28.18
CA ALA A 161 -2.33 -19.01 27.64
C ALA A 161 -3.05 -18.58 26.34
N ALA A 162 -3.40 -17.30 26.21
CA ALA A 162 -4.02 -16.75 25.00
C ALA A 162 -3.02 -16.66 23.83
N ALA A 163 -1.76 -16.30 24.10
CA ALA A 163 -0.70 -16.26 23.10
C ALA A 163 -0.40 -17.66 22.53
N VAL A 164 -0.34 -18.69 23.38
CA VAL A 164 -0.13 -20.08 22.95
C VAL A 164 -1.26 -20.57 22.05
N LEU A 165 -2.51 -20.21 22.34
CA LEU A 165 -3.66 -20.56 21.48
C LEU A 165 -3.61 -19.90 20.11
N LEU A 166 -3.18 -18.63 20.01
CA LEU A 166 -3.02 -17.93 18.74
C LEU A 166 -1.90 -18.54 17.89
N VAL A 167 -0.77 -18.91 18.50
CA VAL A 167 0.34 -19.59 17.81
C VAL A 167 -0.08 -20.96 17.30
N LEU A 168 -0.81 -21.75 18.10
CA LEU A 168 -1.31 -23.06 17.67
C LEU A 168 -2.35 -22.94 16.56
N LEU A 169 -3.18 -21.89 16.57
CA LEU A 169 -4.14 -21.61 15.50
C LEU A 169 -3.41 -21.24 14.19
N ALA A 170 -2.39 -20.40 14.26
CA ALA A 170 -1.57 -20.04 13.11
C ALA A 170 -0.87 -21.27 12.50
N VAL A 171 -0.28 -22.14 13.33
CA VAL A 171 0.36 -23.39 12.89
C VAL A 171 -0.66 -24.37 12.28
N ALA A 172 -1.87 -24.44 12.83
CA ALA A 172 -2.94 -25.27 12.28
C ALA A 172 -3.41 -24.77 10.91
N ILE A 173 -3.58 -23.45 10.75
CA ILE A 173 -3.91 -22.81 9.47
C ILE A 173 -2.81 -23.07 8.44
N TRP A 174 -1.54 -23.00 8.87
CA TRP A 174 -0.37 -23.27 8.03
C TRP A 174 -0.26 -24.74 7.58
N ARG A 175 -0.62 -25.69 8.46
CA ARG A 175 -0.61 -27.14 8.17
C ARG A 175 -1.77 -27.61 7.29
N LEU A 176 -2.93 -26.95 7.40
CA LEU A 176 -4.16 -27.35 6.71
C LEU A 176 -4.40 -26.62 5.39
N SER A 177 -3.68 -25.52 5.14
CA SER A 177 -3.73 -24.80 3.87
C SER A 177 -2.56 -25.27 3.00
N PRO A 178 -2.78 -26.09 1.95
CA PRO A 178 -1.77 -26.22 0.92
C PRO A 178 -1.69 -24.85 0.25
N ILE A 179 -0.72 -24.03 0.65
CA ILE A 179 -0.25 -22.90 -0.15
C ILE A 179 0.45 -23.54 -1.35
N SER A 180 -0.34 -24.11 -2.26
CA SER A 180 0.10 -24.45 -3.59
C SER A 180 0.47 -23.13 -4.23
N GLY A 181 1.77 -22.86 -4.29
CA GLY A 181 2.34 -21.65 -4.85
C GLY A 181 1.99 -21.49 -6.32
N SER A 182 0.85 -20.87 -6.60
CA SER A 182 0.87 -19.81 -7.60
C SER A 182 1.70 -18.71 -6.97
N GLY A 183 3.02 -18.76 -7.17
CA GLY A 183 3.87 -17.62 -6.85
C GLY A 183 3.19 -16.37 -7.40
N LEU A 184 3.18 -15.30 -6.61
CA LEU A 184 2.71 -14.00 -7.06
C LEU A 184 3.37 -13.74 -8.41
N ASP A 185 2.60 -13.85 -9.50
CA ASP A 185 3.10 -13.55 -10.82
C ASP A 185 3.25 -12.04 -10.87
N LEU A 186 4.43 -11.57 -10.46
CA LEU A 186 4.76 -10.15 -10.41
C LEU A 186 4.58 -9.51 -11.79
N THR A 187 4.77 -10.27 -12.86
CA THR A 187 4.52 -9.79 -14.22
C THR A 187 3.02 -9.56 -14.45
N ALA A 188 2.17 -10.53 -14.12
CA ALA A 188 0.72 -10.37 -14.22
C ALA A 188 0.23 -9.22 -13.31
N PHE A 189 0.73 -9.14 -12.08
CA PHE A 189 0.38 -8.07 -11.14
C PHE A 189 0.78 -6.68 -11.66
N ARG A 190 1.98 -6.55 -12.23
CA ARG A 190 2.46 -5.30 -12.87
C ARG A 190 1.58 -4.91 -14.06
N GLN A 191 1.11 -5.88 -14.84
CA GLN A 191 0.23 -5.61 -15.98
C GLN A 191 -1.17 -5.19 -15.52
N ASP A 192 -1.76 -5.92 -14.57
CA ASP A 192 -3.12 -5.68 -14.08
C ASP A 192 -3.25 -4.38 -13.27
N SER A 193 -2.16 -3.97 -12.59
CA SER A 193 -2.16 -2.79 -11.74
C SER A 193 -1.65 -1.53 -12.45
N TYR A 194 -1.18 -1.64 -13.69
CA TYR A 194 -0.66 -0.52 -14.46
C TYR A 194 -1.77 0.44 -14.87
N ILE A 195 -1.60 1.72 -14.55
CA ILE A 195 -2.51 2.79 -14.94
C ILE A 195 -1.87 3.58 -16.08
N ALA A 196 -2.39 3.43 -17.29
CA ALA A 196 -1.89 4.18 -18.44
C ALA A 196 -2.05 5.70 -18.22
N PRO A 197 -1.08 6.52 -18.67
CA PRO A 197 -1.20 7.95 -18.56
C PRO A 197 -2.30 8.45 -19.50
N GLN A 198 -2.98 9.54 -19.13
CA GLN A 198 -3.95 10.16 -20.02
C GLN A 198 -3.22 10.77 -21.23
N THR A 199 -3.59 10.35 -22.43
CA THR A 199 -3.03 10.82 -23.70
C THR A 199 -4.00 11.71 -24.48
N ALA A 200 -5.07 12.20 -23.84
CA ALA A 200 -5.98 13.13 -24.46
C ALA A 200 -5.19 14.40 -24.84
N ILE A 201 -5.27 14.78 -26.12
CA ILE A 201 -4.64 15.99 -26.63
C ILE A 201 -5.47 17.17 -26.12
N GLU A 202 -4.96 17.89 -25.13
CA GLU A 202 -5.55 19.16 -24.75
C GLU A 202 -5.14 20.21 -25.78
N ARG A 203 -6.13 20.98 -26.26
CA ARG A 203 -5.92 21.95 -27.33
C ARG A 203 -5.05 23.10 -26.79
N GLY A 204 -3.74 23.00 -27.02
CA GLY A 204 -2.74 23.95 -26.50
C GLY A 204 -1.43 23.31 -26.04
N GLU A 205 -1.32 21.97 -26.03
CA GLU A 205 -0.05 21.30 -25.73
C GLU A 205 1.01 21.54 -26.82
N GLU A 206 2.27 21.58 -26.42
CA GLU A 206 3.39 21.74 -27.35
C GLU A 206 3.55 20.49 -28.21
N ALA A 207 3.74 20.69 -29.52
CA ALA A 207 3.71 19.64 -30.55
C ALA A 207 4.58 18.40 -30.23
N THR A 208 5.67 18.58 -29.49
CA THR A 208 6.57 17.49 -29.06
C THR A 208 5.87 16.48 -28.15
N LEU A 209 5.08 16.93 -27.17
CA LEU A 209 4.36 16.01 -26.27
C LEU A 209 3.20 15.32 -27.00
N ASP A 210 2.50 16.02 -27.89
CA ASP A 210 1.43 15.44 -28.70
C ASP A 210 1.94 14.28 -29.58
N MET A 211 3.12 14.46 -30.18
CA MET A 211 3.78 13.41 -30.96
C MET A 211 4.10 12.19 -30.09
N ALA A 212 4.68 12.40 -28.90
CA ALA A 212 5.01 11.33 -27.98
C ALA A 212 3.75 10.59 -27.47
N LYS A 213 2.72 11.33 -27.05
CA LYS A 213 1.43 10.77 -26.61
C LYS A 213 0.76 9.96 -27.71
N THR A 214 0.80 10.46 -28.95
CA THR A 214 0.29 9.75 -30.12
C THR A 214 1.05 8.45 -30.36
N ALA A 215 2.38 8.46 -30.24
CA ALA A 215 3.20 7.26 -30.36
C ALA A 215 2.88 6.24 -29.26
N ILE A 216 2.77 6.67 -28.00
CA ILE A 216 2.35 5.84 -26.85
C ILE A 216 0.97 5.21 -27.10
N GLY A 217 -0.01 6.00 -27.54
CA GLY A 217 -1.36 5.51 -27.84
C GLY A 217 -1.43 4.48 -28.96
N LYS A 218 -0.46 4.51 -29.89
CA LYS A 218 -0.29 3.51 -30.95
C LYS A 218 0.56 2.31 -30.54
N GLY A 219 1.18 2.34 -29.35
CA GLY A 219 2.15 1.33 -28.91
C GLY A 219 3.53 1.46 -29.55
N ASP A 220 3.82 2.57 -30.25
CA ASP A 220 5.14 2.83 -30.83
C ASP A 220 6.08 3.44 -29.80
N TYR A 221 6.51 2.59 -28.85
CA TYR A 221 7.31 3.02 -27.71
C TYR A 221 8.72 3.48 -28.11
N ASN A 222 9.26 2.98 -29.22
CA ASN A 222 10.58 3.42 -29.72
C ASN A 222 10.52 4.87 -30.22
N GLU A 223 9.47 5.21 -30.97
CA GLU A 223 9.27 6.59 -31.42
C GLU A 223 8.97 7.52 -30.25
N ALA A 224 8.14 7.08 -29.30
CA ALA A 224 7.87 7.82 -28.07
C ALA A 224 9.17 8.12 -27.31
N GLU A 225 10.03 7.12 -27.07
CA GLU A 225 11.32 7.30 -26.42
C GLU A 225 12.19 8.33 -27.18
N ARG A 226 12.29 8.20 -28.51
CA ARG A 226 13.10 9.09 -29.34
C ARG A 226 12.65 10.55 -29.22
N VAL A 227 11.35 10.80 -29.28
CA VAL A 227 10.77 12.15 -29.16
C VAL A 227 10.98 12.70 -27.75
N LEU A 228 10.69 11.92 -26.71
CA LEU A 228 10.76 12.37 -25.32
C LEU A 228 12.20 12.66 -24.87
N ARG A 229 13.18 11.87 -25.30
CA ARG A 229 14.61 12.12 -24.98
C ARG A 229 15.19 13.35 -25.67
N SER A 230 14.50 13.92 -26.65
CA SER A 230 14.93 15.17 -27.31
C SER A 230 14.64 16.41 -26.46
N VAL A 231 13.78 16.30 -25.43
CA VAL A 231 13.43 17.40 -24.53
C VAL A 231 14.56 17.62 -23.54
N SER A 232 15.15 18.83 -23.55
CA SER A 232 16.29 19.17 -22.70
C SER A 232 15.86 19.45 -21.25
N SER A 233 16.76 19.27 -20.29
CA SER A 233 16.49 19.50 -18.86
C SER A 233 16.15 20.96 -18.49
N GLY A 234 16.42 21.92 -19.39
CA GLY A 234 16.06 23.33 -19.21
C GLY A 234 14.73 23.71 -19.86
N ASP A 235 14.04 22.76 -20.51
CA ASP A 235 12.78 22.98 -21.20
C ASP A 235 11.60 22.88 -20.22
N SER A 236 10.56 23.71 -20.39
CA SER A 236 9.33 23.62 -19.62
C SER A 236 8.63 22.27 -19.78
N LEU A 237 8.85 21.58 -20.89
CA LEU A 237 8.31 20.26 -21.15
C LEU A 237 9.11 19.12 -20.51
N TYR A 238 10.27 19.38 -19.88
CA TYR A 238 11.13 18.32 -19.37
C TYR A 238 10.41 17.43 -18.35
N VAL A 239 9.65 18.02 -17.42
CA VAL A 239 8.94 17.27 -16.37
C VAL A 239 7.85 16.36 -16.93
N PRO A 240 6.93 16.85 -17.80
CA PRO A 240 6.02 15.98 -18.56
C PRO A 240 6.73 14.94 -19.42
N ALA A 241 7.84 15.32 -20.08
CA ALA A 241 8.57 14.42 -20.96
C ALA A 241 9.14 13.24 -20.17
N GLN A 242 9.72 13.49 -18.99
CA GLN A 242 10.21 12.44 -18.09
C GLN A 242 9.05 11.55 -17.56
N TYR A 243 7.89 12.13 -17.28
CA TYR A 243 6.70 11.35 -16.90
C TYR A 243 6.29 10.35 -17.99
N PHE A 244 6.09 10.84 -19.22
CA PHE A 244 5.73 9.97 -20.34
C PHE A 244 6.85 9.00 -20.72
N LEU A 245 8.11 9.38 -20.50
CA LEU A 245 9.26 8.52 -20.74
C LEU A 245 9.30 7.36 -19.73
N GLY A 246 8.95 7.62 -18.46
CA GLY A 246 8.77 6.59 -17.45
C GLY A 246 7.73 5.55 -17.85
N HIS A 247 6.55 6.00 -18.31
CA HIS A 247 5.51 5.10 -18.82
C HIS A 247 5.95 4.35 -20.09
N THR A 248 6.66 5.02 -21.00
CA THR A 248 7.20 4.39 -22.21
C THR A 248 8.17 3.27 -21.84
N TYR A 249 9.10 3.51 -20.93
CA TYR A 249 10.02 2.48 -20.43
C TYR A 249 9.32 1.36 -19.69
N TYR A 250 8.30 1.66 -18.90
CA TYR A 250 7.50 0.65 -18.23
C TYR A 250 6.85 -0.31 -19.23
N LYS A 251 6.26 0.22 -20.31
CA LYS A 251 5.64 -0.60 -21.38
C LYS A 251 6.65 -1.38 -22.22
N MET A 252 7.90 -0.94 -22.25
CA MET A 252 9.02 -1.67 -22.85
C MET A 252 9.67 -2.67 -21.88
N GLU A 253 9.13 -2.83 -20.66
CA GLU A 253 9.69 -3.68 -19.59
C GLU A 253 11.11 -3.26 -19.15
N ARG A 254 11.50 -2.01 -19.43
CA ARG A 254 12.78 -1.41 -19.04
C ARG A 254 12.64 -0.72 -17.69
N TYR A 255 12.39 -1.51 -16.65
CA TYR A 255 11.96 -1.00 -15.35
C TYR A 255 12.96 -0.06 -14.67
N ASP A 256 14.27 -0.33 -14.73
CA ASP A 256 15.28 0.58 -14.15
C ASP A 256 15.27 1.97 -14.80
N ALA A 257 15.07 2.01 -16.12
CA ALA A 257 14.96 3.25 -16.87
C ALA A 257 13.63 3.96 -16.55
N ALA A 258 12.55 3.21 -16.36
CA ALA A 258 11.27 3.74 -15.94
C ALA A 258 11.37 4.42 -14.58
N VAL A 259 11.98 3.76 -13.59
CA VAL A 259 12.21 4.31 -12.24
C VAL A 259 13.02 5.59 -12.31
N SER A 260 14.10 5.59 -13.10
CA SER A 260 14.96 6.78 -13.27
C SER A 260 14.18 7.96 -13.83
N ALA A 261 13.39 7.76 -14.90
CA ALA A 261 12.58 8.81 -15.50
C ALA A 261 11.46 9.31 -14.57
N PHE A 262 10.81 8.43 -13.80
CA PHE A 262 9.83 8.85 -12.80
C PHE A 262 10.47 9.64 -11.65
N ASN A 263 11.68 9.29 -11.21
CA ASN A 263 12.41 10.07 -10.22
C ASN A 263 12.70 11.49 -10.71
N GLU A 264 13.17 11.64 -11.95
CA GLU A 264 13.41 12.95 -12.58
C GLU A 264 12.14 13.79 -12.61
N SER A 265 11.02 13.20 -13.06
CA SER A 265 9.72 13.87 -13.13
C SER A 265 9.21 14.29 -11.74
N LEU A 266 9.30 13.40 -10.74
CA LEU A 266 8.81 13.66 -9.38
C LEU A 266 9.68 14.66 -8.62
N ASN A 267 11.00 14.66 -8.81
CA ASN A 267 11.92 15.58 -8.14
C ASN A 267 11.81 17.00 -8.69
N ALA A 268 11.72 17.15 -10.02
CA ALA A 268 11.59 18.46 -10.64
C ALA A 268 10.26 19.15 -10.30
N SER A 269 9.18 18.38 -10.09
CA SER A 269 7.88 18.91 -9.66
C SER A 269 7.88 19.53 -8.25
N GLN A 270 8.90 19.25 -7.43
CA GLN A 270 9.03 19.79 -6.08
C GLN A 270 9.74 21.15 -6.04
N ASN A 271 10.42 21.57 -7.12
CA ASN A 271 11.40 22.65 -7.08
C ASN A 271 10.96 23.99 -7.70
N GLU A 272 9.84 24.12 -8.41
CA GLU A 272 9.28 25.44 -8.79
C GLU A 272 7.86 25.35 -9.40
N SER A 273 7.27 26.51 -9.76
CA SER A 273 5.87 26.84 -10.12
C SER A 273 5.19 26.00 -11.24
N PHE A 274 5.25 24.69 -11.13
CA PHE A 274 4.64 23.77 -12.08
C PHE A 274 3.13 23.68 -11.81
N ASN A 275 2.34 23.99 -12.84
CA ASN A 275 0.88 23.98 -12.74
C ASN A 275 0.41 22.52 -12.59
N GLN A 276 0.16 22.11 -11.34
CA GLN A 276 -0.23 20.75 -10.95
C GLN A 276 -1.50 20.21 -11.63
N LYS A 277 -2.28 21.07 -12.30
CA LYS A 277 -3.60 20.72 -12.84
C LYS A 277 -3.60 19.54 -13.82
N ASP A 278 -2.50 19.34 -14.55
CA ASP A 278 -2.41 18.29 -15.59
C ASP A 278 -1.42 17.17 -15.22
N PHE A 279 -0.75 17.30 -14.06
CA PHE A 279 0.30 16.38 -13.63
C PHE A 279 -0.25 15.31 -12.69
N ASN A 280 -0.35 14.08 -13.21
CA ASN A 280 -0.82 12.93 -12.46
C ASN A 280 0.30 12.35 -11.58
N ARG A 281 0.78 13.13 -10.61
CA ARG A 281 1.87 12.79 -9.68
C ARG A 281 1.67 11.43 -9.02
N ASP A 282 0.44 11.14 -8.65
CA ASP A 282 0.06 9.90 -7.98
C ASP A 282 0.23 8.69 -8.92
N ASN A 283 -0.10 8.85 -10.20
CA ASN A 283 0.17 7.83 -11.22
C ASN A 283 1.68 7.61 -11.41
N ALA A 284 2.46 8.69 -11.49
CA ALA A 284 3.92 8.60 -11.62
C ALA A 284 4.54 7.86 -10.43
N ALA A 285 4.13 8.20 -9.20
CA ALA A 285 4.59 7.56 -7.98
C ALA A 285 4.17 6.08 -7.92
N TRP A 286 2.91 5.78 -8.26
CA TRP A 286 2.36 4.44 -8.31
C TRP A 286 3.10 3.55 -9.32
N THR A 287 3.26 4.03 -10.55
CA THR A 287 3.91 3.28 -11.62
C THR A 287 5.40 3.08 -11.35
N ARG A 288 6.07 4.05 -10.69
CA ARG A 288 7.44 3.88 -10.20
C ARG A 288 7.54 2.74 -9.18
N ILE A 289 6.61 2.65 -8.24
CA ILE A 289 6.57 1.56 -7.25
C ILE A 289 6.38 0.22 -7.97
N LEU A 290 5.44 0.15 -8.91
CA LEU A 290 5.24 -1.06 -9.73
C LEU A 290 6.49 -1.47 -10.50
N ALA A 291 7.27 -0.51 -11.01
CA ALA A 291 8.52 -0.78 -11.70
C ALA A 291 9.63 -1.31 -10.78
N HIS A 292 9.54 -1.08 -9.46
CA HIS A 292 10.51 -1.56 -8.49
C HIS A 292 10.22 -2.98 -7.96
N MET A 293 8.98 -3.46 -8.09
CA MET A 293 8.58 -4.81 -7.71
C MET A 293 9.06 -5.85 -8.71
#